data_AF-V5RH75-F1
#
_entry.id   AF-V5RH75-F1
#
_cell.length_a   1.000
_cell.length_b   1.000
_cell.length_c   1.000
_cell.angle_alpha   90.00
_cell.angle_beta   90.00
_cell.angle_gamma   90.00
#
_symmetry.space_group_name_H-M   'P 1'
#
loop_
_entity.id
_entity.type
_entity.pdbx_description
1 polymer ?
#
loop_
_entity_poly.entity_id
_entity_poly.type
_entity_poly.pdbx_seq_one_letter_code
_entity_poly.pdbx_strand_id
1 'polypeptide(L)'
;MLKNFFIKWKKLILTLLPVYSIILTILITLGVFNKISYSWSAGFLLSVFAGTMAFICIKVSIKTLLNEQNPYLYVFFSILRLGIYVVPFLISFYLPMYINIFSVMIGLGSIILTSFFYKFTSK
;
A
#
# COMPACT_ATOMS: atom_id res chain seq x y z
N MET A 1 5.38 -24.94 4.00
CA MET A 1 5.21 -23.85 3.01
C MET A 1 4.85 -22.49 3.62
N LEU A 2 3.90 -22.39 4.56
CA LEU A 2 3.52 -21.13 5.22
C LEU A 2 4.66 -20.45 5.99
N LYS A 3 5.53 -21.22 6.67
CA LYS A 3 6.65 -20.68 7.46
C LYS A 3 7.63 -19.83 6.64
N ASN A 4 8.01 -20.30 5.44
CA ASN A 4 8.89 -19.54 4.53
C ASN A 4 8.21 -18.31 3.92
N PHE A 5 6.89 -18.35 3.74
CA PHE A 5 6.11 -17.18 3.33
C PHE A 5 6.22 -16.11 4.43
N PHE A 6 5.88 -16.43 5.68
CA PHE A 6 5.97 -15.49 6.80
C PHE A 6 7.38 -14.91 7.00
N ILE A 7 8.44 -15.68 6.79
CA ILE A 7 9.83 -15.19 6.93
C ILE A 7 10.17 -14.16 5.84
N LYS A 8 9.77 -14.42 4.58
CA LYS A 8 10.03 -13.50 3.46
C LYS A 8 9.20 -12.21 3.59
N TRP A 9 7.98 -12.32 4.09
CA TRP A 9 7.13 -11.17 4.43
C TRP A 9 7.65 -10.40 5.64
N LYS A 10 8.16 -11.08 6.67
CA LYS A 10 8.79 -10.44 7.83
C LYS A 10 9.95 -9.54 7.40
N LYS A 11 10.82 -10.00 6.50
CA LYS A 11 11.97 -9.21 6.02
C LYS A 11 11.53 -7.96 5.25
N LEU A 12 10.49 -8.08 4.43
CA LEU A 12 9.90 -7.00 3.63
C LEU A 12 9.15 -5.97 4.52
N ILE A 13 8.40 -6.47 5.51
CA ILE A 13 7.71 -5.63 6.49
C ILE A 13 8.76 -4.89 7.35
N LEU A 14 9.83 -5.57 7.79
CA LEU A 14 10.88 -4.98 8.62
C LEU A 14 11.63 -3.83 7.91
N THR A 15 11.81 -3.91 6.59
CA THR A 15 12.46 -2.84 5.82
C THR A 15 11.53 -1.68 5.50
N LEU A 16 10.22 -1.92 5.34
CA LEU A 16 9.25 -0.88 5.00
C LEU A 16 8.66 -0.16 6.21
N LEU A 17 8.53 -0.84 7.36
CA LEU A 17 8.04 -0.26 8.60
C LEU A 17 8.74 1.05 9.01
N PRO A 18 10.09 1.15 8.96
CA PRO A 18 10.78 2.38 9.34
C PRO A 18 10.51 3.53 8.37
N VAL A 19 10.31 3.26 7.07
CA VAL A 19 9.98 4.30 6.09
C VAL A 19 8.59 4.85 6.36
N TYR A 20 7.61 3.97 6.57
CA TYR A 20 6.25 4.37 6.89
C TYR A 20 6.16 5.10 8.24
N SER A 21 6.94 4.67 9.25
CA SER A 21 6.95 5.32 10.55
C SER A 21 7.53 6.73 10.49
N ILE A 22 8.60 6.96 9.73
CA ILE A 22 9.18 8.30 9.52
C ILE A 22 8.17 9.24 8.84
N ILE A 23 7.47 8.76 7.81
CA ILE A 23 6.45 9.58 7.12
C ILE A 23 5.29 9.90 8.07
N LEU A 24 4.83 8.93 8.87
CA LEU A 24 3.79 9.14 9.87
C LEU A 24 4.22 10.13 10.95
N THR A 25 5.44 10.03 11.48
CA THR A 25 5.91 10.97 12.51
C THR A 25 6.00 12.38 11.97
N ILE A 26 6.46 12.57 10.72
CA ILE A 26 6.48 13.89 10.06
C ILE A 26 5.05 14.44 9.90
N LEU A 27 4.10 13.63 9.44
CA LEU A 27 2.70 14.05 9.28
C LEU A 27 2.05 14.40 10.63
N ILE A 28 2.34 13.63 11.67
CA ILE A 28 1.84 13.88 13.03
C ILE A 28 2.44 15.16 13.60
N THR A 29 3.76 15.39 13.47
CA THR A 29 4.38 16.63 13.97
C THR A 29 3.81 17.85 13.25
N LEU A 30 3.67 17.81 11.93
CA LEU A 30 3.00 18.86 11.15
C LEU A 30 1.55 19.10 11.58
N GLY A 31 0.84 18.05 11.97
CA GLY A 31 -0.49 18.13 12.56
C GLY A 31 -0.52 18.82 13.93
N VAL A 32 0.42 18.47 14.82
CA VAL A 32 0.56 19.10 16.15
C VAL A 32 0.88 20.60 16.03
N PHE A 33 1.68 21.00 15.04
CA PHE A 33 1.95 22.41 14.75
C PHE A 33 0.82 23.13 13.99
N ASN A 34 -0.37 22.51 13.85
CA ASN A 34 -1.53 23.05 13.11
C ASN A 34 -1.22 23.49 11.67
N LYS A 35 -0.15 22.97 11.06
CA LYS A 35 0.15 23.22 9.64
C LYS A 35 -0.70 22.35 8.73
N ILE A 36 -1.19 21.23 9.24
CA ILE A 36 -1.86 20.18 8.48
C ILE A 36 -3.03 19.63 9.31
N SER A 37 -4.15 19.29 8.66
CA SER A 37 -5.32 18.68 9.29
C SER A 37 -5.16 17.16 9.49
N TYR A 38 -5.92 16.60 10.44
CA TYR A 38 -6.00 15.14 10.67
C TYR A 38 -6.28 14.33 9.39
N SER A 39 -6.97 14.92 8.41
CA SER A 39 -7.27 14.28 7.14
C SER A 39 -6.05 13.83 6.33
N TRP A 40 -4.87 14.36 6.63
CA TRP A 40 -3.63 13.93 5.99
C TRP A 40 -3.08 12.63 6.58
N SER A 41 -3.06 12.49 7.91
CA SER A 41 -2.59 11.24 8.52
C SER A 41 -3.56 10.10 8.24
N ALA A 42 -4.87 10.39 8.26
CA ALA A 42 -5.90 9.43 7.90
C ALA A 42 -5.79 8.96 6.45
N GLY A 43 -5.59 9.87 5.49
CA GLY A 43 -5.46 9.50 4.09
C GLY A 43 -4.16 8.76 3.77
N PHE A 44 -3.06 9.08 4.45
CA PHE A 44 -1.83 8.30 4.37
C PHE A 44 -2.03 6.87 4.89
N LEU A 45 -2.63 6.70 6.07
CA LEU A 45 -2.91 5.37 6.63
C LEU A 45 -3.81 4.55 5.69
N LEU A 46 -4.91 5.13 5.21
CA LEU A 46 -5.85 4.46 4.32
C LEU A 46 -5.16 3.98 3.04
N SER A 47 -4.35 4.83 2.42
CA SER A 47 -3.63 4.49 1.19
C SER A 47 -2.56 3.43 1.41
N VAL A 48 -1.84 3.45 2.54
CA VAL A 48 -0.88 2.39 2.91
C VAL A 48 -1.60 1.04 3.12
N PHE A 49 -2.75 1.02 3.80
CA PHE A 49 -3.55 -0.20 3.97
C PHE A 49 -4.05 -0.74 2.63
N ALA A 50 -4.60 0.11 1.78
CA ALA A 50 -5.04 -0.27 0.45
C ALA A 50 -3.87 -0.84 -0.38
N GLY A 51 -2.72 -0.17 -0.40
CA GLY A 51 -1.58 -0.63 -1.20
C GLY A 51 -0.95 -1.92 -0.71
N THR A 52 -0.91 -2.16 0.60
CA THR A 52 -0.44 -3.45 1.14
C THR A 52 -1.37 -4.59 0.74
N MET A 53 -2.69 -4.38 0.76
CA MET A 53 -3.67 -5.35 0.24
C MET A 53 -3.51 -5.61 -1.26
N ALA A 54 -3.32 -4.54 -2.05
CA ALA A 54 -3.05 -4.64 -3.48
C ALA A 54 -1.77 -5.44 -3.77
N PHE A 55 -0.73 -5.28 -2.95
CA PHE A 55 0.52 -6.04 -3.05
C PHE A 55 0.34 -7.52 -2.68
N ILE A 56 -0.53 -7.85 -1.72
CA ILE A 56 -0.88 -9.25 -1.43
C ILE A 56 -1.57 -9.88 -2.64
N CYS A 57 -2.56 -9.19 -3.20
CA CYS A 57 -3.30 -9.66 -4.38
C CYS A 57 -2.38 -9.99 -5.55
N ILE A 58 -1.35 -9.17 -5.82
CA ILE A 58 -0.44 -9.43 -6.94
C ILE A 58 0.39 -10.70 -6.72
N LYS A 59 0.88 -10.95 -5.50
CA LYS A 59 1.65 -12.16 -5.21
C LYS A 59 0.80 -13.42 -5.31
N VAL A 60 -0.45 -13.34 -4.84
CA VAL A 60 -1.40 -14.44 -4.97
C VAL A 60 -1.69 -14.72 -6.44
N SER A 61 -1.98 -13.67 -7.21
CA SER A 61 -2.27 -13.73 -8.65
C SER A 61 -1.13 -14.38 -9.46
N ILE A 62 0.12 -13.95 -9.23
CA ILE A 62 1.29 -14.53 -9.91
C ILE A 62 1.45 -16.01 -9.55
N LYS A 63 1.24 -16.36 -8.28
CA LYS A 63 1.34 -17.76 -7.83
C LYS A 63 0.25 -18.65 -8.43
N THR A 64 -0.99 -18.14 -8.56
CA THR A 64 -2.09 -18.87 -9.20
C THR A 64 -1.83 -19.07 -10.68
N LEU A 65 -1.31 -18.05 -11.37
CA LEU A 65 -0.93 -18.17 -12.78
C LEU A 65 0.16 -19.21 -13.01
N LEU A 66 1.20 -19.24 -12.17
CA LEU A 66 2.30 -20.20 -12.31
C LEU A 66 1.90 -21.64 -11.97
N ASN A 67 0.97 -21.83 -11.03
CA ASN A 67 0.61 -23.16 -10.53
C ASN A 67 -0.57 -23.79 -11.28
N GLU A 68 -1.62 -23.01 -11.55
CA GLU A 68 -2.87 -23.52 -12.11
C GLU A 68 -3.08 -23.13 -13.57
N GLN A 69 -2.20 -22.27 -14.13
CA GLN A 69 -2.32 -21.69 -15.47
C GLN A 69 -3.71 -21.11 -15.77
N ASN A 70 -4.47 -20.74 -14.74
CA ASN A 70 -5.83 -20.25 -14.90
C ASN A 70 -5.82 -18.73 -15.17
N PRO A 71 -6.08 -18.29 -16.41
CA PRO A 71 -6.01 -16.87 -16.77
C PRO A 71 -7.14 -16.06 -16.13
N TYR A 72 -8.28 -16.68 -15.83
CA TYR A 72 -9.45 -15.97 -15.29
C TYR A 72 -9.20 -15.47 -13.86
N LEU A 73 -8.57 -16.30 -13.01
CA LEU A 73 -8.19 -15.91 -11.65
C LEU A 73 -7.15 -14.78 -11.67
N TYR A 74 -6.20 -14.84 -12.59
CA TYR A 74 -5.21 -13.77 -12.77
C TYR A 74 -5.86 -12.43 -13.13
N VAL A 75 -6.80 -12.45 -14.08
CA VAL A 75 -7.56 -11.25 -14.49
C VAL A 75 -8.41 -10.73 -13.33
N PHE A 76 -9.10 -11.60 -12.60
CA PHE A 76 -9.90 -11.22 -11.43
C PHE A 76 -9.07 -10.48 -10.38
N PHE A 77 -7.93 -11.03 -9.97
CA PHE A 77 -7.05 -10.36 -8.99
C PHE A 77 -6.44 -9.07 -9.53
N SER A 78 -6.25 -8.95 -10.86
CA SER A 78 -5.75 -7.73 -11.49
C SER A 78 -6.80 -6.61 -11.47
N ILE A 79 -8.07 -6.93 -11.74
CA ILE A 79 -9.19 -5.99 -11.61
C ILE A 79 -9.39 -5.60 -10.15
N LEU A 80 -9.34 -6.57 -9.22
CA LEU A 80 -9.45 -6.32 -7.79
C LEU A 80 -8.36 -5.34 -7.31
N ARG A 81 -7.13 -5.51 -7.79
CA ARG A 81 -6.01 -4.60 -7.49
C ARG A 81 -6.29 -3.17 -7.96
N LEU A 82 -6.84 -2.99 -9.16
CA LEU A 82 -7.23 -1.65 -9.64
C LEU A 82 -8.30 -1.04 -8.74
N GLY A 83 -9.32 -1.82 -8.36
CA GLY A 83 -10.34 -1.38 -7.42
C GLY A 83 -9.75 -0.91 -6.09
N ILE A 84 -8.83 -1.68 -5.51
CA ILE A 84 -8.18 -1.34 -4.24
C ILE A 84 -7.40 -0.01 -4.31
N TYR A 85 -6.76 0.32 -5.44
CA TYR A 85 -6.08 1.62 -5.59
C TYR A 85 -7.04 2.79 -5.83
N VAL A 86 -8.15 2.55 -6.54
CA VAL A 86 -9.13 3.58 -6.88
C VAL A 86 -9.96 3.98 -5.66
N VAL A 87 -10.28 3.05 -4.75
CA VAL A 87 -11.08 3.31 -3.54
C VAL A 87 -10.55 4.48 -2.68
N PRO A 88 -9.28 4.50 -2.21
CA PRO A 88 -8.78 5.62 -1.41
C PRO A 88 -8.74 6.94 -2.19
N PHE A 89 -8.65 6.88 -3.52
CA PHE A 89 -8.68 8.05 -4.39
C PHE A 89 -10.10 8.62 -4.55
N LEU A 90 -11.11 7.75 -4.67
CA LEU A 90 -12.51 8.17 -4.67
C LEU A 90 -12.90 8.78 -3.33
N ILE A 91 -12.51 8.14 -2.22
CA ILE A 91 -12.85 8.66 -0.88
C ILE A 91 -12.23 10.04 -0.65
N SER A 92 -10.99 10.28 -1.10
CA SER A 92 -10.38 11.61 -0.97
C SER A 92 -11.03 12.67 -1.85
N PHE A 93 -11.60 12.27 -3.00
CA PHE A 93 -12.32 13.18 -3.88
C PHE A 93 -13.71 13.55 -3.33
N TYR A 94 -14.45 12.57 -2.80
CA TYR A 94 -15.80 12.79 -2.26
C TYR A 94 -15.81 13.34 -0.83
N LEU A 95 -14.82 13.00 0.00
CA LEU A 95 -14.70 13.44 1.40
C LEU A 95 -13.37 14.15 1.68
N PRO A 96 -13.07 15.29 1.03
CA PRO A 96 -11.78 15.98 1.16
C PRO A 96 -11.52 16.51 2.57
N MET A 97 -12.58 16.78 3.34
CA MET A 97 -12.47 17.22 4.73
C MET A 97 -11.92 16.13 5.65
N TYR A 98 -12.18 14.85 5.34
CA TYR A 98 -11.76 13.70 6.14
C TYR A 98 -10.53 13.00 5.58
N ILE A 99 -10.35 13.01 4.26
CA ILE A 99 -9.23 12.36 3.59
C ILE A 99 -8.65 13.32 2.55
N ASN A 100 -7.43 13.79 2.77
CA ASN A 100 -6.79 14.70 1.84
C ASN A 100 -6.19 13.94 0.64
N ILE A 101 -6.47 14.41 -0.58
CA ILE A 101 -5.95 13.81 -1.81
C ILE A 101 -4.42 13.77 -1.86
N PHE A 102 -3.73 14.80 -1.37
CA PHE A 102 -2.26 14.84 -1.34
C PHE A 102 -1.69 13.74 -0.46
N SER A 103 -2.34 13.45 0.66
CA SER A 103 -1.91 12.38 1.57
C SER A 103 -2.08 10.98 0.96
N VAL A 104 -3.15 10.78 0.17
CA VAL A 104 -3.37 9.55 -0.59
C VAL A 104 -2.31 9.38 -1.67
N MET A 105 -1.93 10.47 -2.36
CA MET A 105 -0.85 10.44 -3.35
C MET A 105 0.50 10.08 -2.72
N ILE A 106 0.83 10.64 -1.54
CA ILE A 106 2.06 10.30 -0.80
C ILE A 106 2.07 8.82 -0.43
N GLY A 107 0.96 8.30 0.09
CA GLY A 107 0.86 6.88 0.44
C GLY A 107 0.98 5.98 -0.78
N LEU A 108 0.22 6.22 -1.86
CA LEU A 108 0.33 5.43 -3.10
C LEU A 108 1.74 5.50 -3.71
N GLY A 109 2.38 6.68 -3.69
CA GLY A 109 3.76 6.85 -4.15
C GLY A 109 4.74 6.00 -3.33
N SER A 110 4.57 5.96 -2.00
CA SER A 110 5.40 5.14 -1.13
C SER A 110 5.28 3.64 -1.46
N ILE A 111 4.08 3.16 -1.82
CA ILE A 111 3.83 1.77 -2.24
C ILE A 111 4.52 1.42 -3.56
N ILE A 112 4.52 2.33 -4.52
CA ILE A 112 5.26 2.14 -5.78
C ILE A 112 6.77 1.99 -5.49
N LEU A 113 7.30 2.85 -4.62
CA LEU A 113 8.67 2.77 -4.12
C LEU A 113 8.96 1.42 -3.43
N THR A 114 8.01 0.88 -2.67
CA THR A 114 8.19 -0.45 -2.04
C THR A 114 8.33 -1.58 -3.04
N SER A 115 7.60 -1.52 -4.17
CA SER A 115 7.72 -2.49 -5.25
C SER A 115 9.10 -2.44 -5.90
N PHE A 116 9.71 -1.26 -5.95
CA PHE A 116 11.07 -1.06 -6.43
C PHE A 116 12.12 -1.65 -5.46
N PHE A 117 12.01 -1.36 -4.17
CA PHE A 117 12.94 -1.89 -3.15
C PHE A 117 12.87 -3.43 -2.99
N TYR A 118 11.70 -4.03 -3.19
CA TYR A 118 11.57 -5.50 -3.19
C TYR A 118 12.40 -6.17 -4.30
N LYS A 119 12.52 -5.52 -5.47
CA LYS A 119 13.34 -6.03 -6.58
C LYS A 119 14.84 -6.02 -6.23
N PHE A 120 15.30 -5.05 -5.44
CA PHE A 120 16.70 -4.95 -4.98
C PHE A 120 17.04 -5.92 -3.85
N THR A 121 16.10 -6.24 -2.97
CA THR A 121 16.31 -7.17 -1.83
C THR A 121 16.11 -8.65 -2.19
N SER A 122 15.72 -8.95 -3.43
CA SER A 122 15.52 -10.32 -3.94
C SER A 122 16.72 -10.87 -4.76
N LYS A 123 17.81 -10.10 -4.89
CA LYS A 123 19.14 -10.63 -5.28
C LYS A 123 19.92 -10.96 -4.02
#